data_AF-A0AAW2VTE8-F1
#
_entry.id   AF-A0AAW2VTE8-F1
#
_cell.length_a   1.000
_cell.length_b   1.000
_cell.length_c   1.000
_cell.angle_alpha   90.00
_cell.angle_beta   90.00
_cell.angle_gamma   90.00
#
_symmetry.space_group_name_H-M   'P 1'
#
loop_
_entity.id
_entity.type
_entity.pdbx_description
1 polymer ?
#
loop_
_entity_poly.entity_id
_entity_poly.type
_entity_poly.pdbx_seq_one_letter_code
_entity_poly.pdbx_strand_id
1 'polypeptide(L)'
;MHYVQPISVRHIDWLRHQAMQIVAAKLSRAEPPLRREIVEYMLDVDYHMWSLRRSKANFFRIMSLLSGISYVCRWFDGICYWKNPLTTILVHVLFLILVCYPELILPTIFLYLFVIGLWNYRFRPRVPPHMDARLSQAENTHPDELDEEFDTFPTSRPTDIVRMRYDRLRSVAGRVQTVIGDLATQGERALSILSWRDPRATAIFIIFSLIWAVFLYVTPFQVVAVLIGLYILRHPRFRSKMPSVPVNFFKRLPARTDSLL
;
A
#
# COMPACT_ATOMS: atom_id res chain seq x y z
N MET A 1 27.59 8.72 11.13
CA MET A 1 27.09 9.60 12.20
C MET A 1 25.56 9.76 12.14
N HIS A 2 24.96 10.28 11.05
CA HIS A 2 23.49 10.53 10.98
C HIS A 2 22.56 9.30 11.01
N TYR A 3 23.06 8.08 10.78
CA TYR A 3 22.27 6.85 10.95
C TYR A 3 22.11 6.43 12.41
N VAL A 4 23.06 6.80 13.27
CA VAL A 4 23.06 6.45 14.71
C VAL A 4 22.38 7.55 15.52
N GLN A 5 22.53 8.81 15.09
CA GLN A 5 21.86 9.95 15.67
C GLN A 5 21.24 10.81 14.56
N PRO A 6 19.99 10.53 14.18
CA PRO A 6 19.33 11.26 13.10
C PRO A 6 19.10 12.71 13.53
N ILE A 7 19.32 13.61 12.58
CA ILE A 7 18.92 15.02 12.75
C ILE A 7 17.39 15.02 12.87
N SER A 8 16.84 15.77 13.83
CA SER A 8 15.38 15.84 13.96
C SER A 8 14.75 16.46 12.71
N VAL A 9 13.57 16.00 12.31
CA VAL A 9 12.85 16.45 11.10
C VAL A 9 12.79 17.98 10.98
N ARG A 10 12.48 18.68 12.09
CA ARG A 10 12.42 20.16 12.12
C ARG A 10 13.75 20.85 11.77
N HIS A 11 14.88 20.27 12.20
CA HIS A 11 16.20 20.82 11.91
C HIS A 11 16.66 20.47 10.49
N ILE A 12 16.20 19.35 9.92
CA ILE A 12 16.52 18.96 8.53
C ILE A 12 16.02 20.03 7.55
N ASP A 13 14.78 20.47 7.70
CA ASP A 13 14.17 21.43 6.78
C ASP A 13 14.86 22.79 6.84
N TRP A 14 15.17 23.25 8.06
CA TRP A 14 15.89 24.49 8.27
C TRP A 14 17.32 24.41 7.68
N LEU A 15 18.05 23.33 7.95
CA LEU A 15 19.40 23.12 7.40
C LEU A 15 19.39 23.02 5.88
N ARG A 16 18.39 22.35 5.29
CA ARG A 16 18.21 22.26 3.84
C ARG A 16 17.96 23.63 3.23
N HIS A 17 17.09 24.43 3.84
CA HIS A 17 16.81 25.80 3.38
C HIS A 17 18.08 26.67 3.43
N GLN A 18 18.85 26.62 4.53
CA GLN A 18 20.10 27.37 4.64
C GLN A 18 21.15 26.92 3.62
N ALA A 19 21.34 25.60 3.46
CA ALA A 19 22.27 25.05 2.47
C ALA A 19 21.90 25.49 1.05
N MET A 20 20.62 25.52 0.74
CA MET A 20 20.10 25.98 -0.55
C MET A 20 20.34 27.47 -0.79
N GLN A 21 20.13 28.35 0.20
CA GLN A 21 20.46 29.77 0.07
C GLN A 21 21.95 29.97 -0.27
N ILE A 22 22.83 29.20 0.38
CA ILE A 22 24.27 29.22 0.11
C ILE A 22 24.57 28.76 -1.31
N VAL A 23 23.94 27.68 -1.78
CA VAL A 23 24.14 27.17 -3.15
C VAL A 23 23.60 28.15 -4.20
N ALA A 24 22.42 28.74 -3.99
CA ALA A 24 21.86 29.76 -4.87
C ALA A 24 22.76 30.99 -4.97
N ALA A 25 23.29 31.49 -3.85
CA ALA A 25 24.22 32.62 -3.83
C ALA A 25 25.57 32.31 -4.50
N LYS A 26 26.02 31.05 -4.48
CA LYS A 26 27.22 30.62 -5.20
C LYS A 26 26.97 30.49 -6.71
N LEU A 27 25.88 29.85 -7.10
CA LEU A 27 25.54 29.61 -8.50
C LEU A 27 25.11 30.89 -9.24
N SER A 28 24.60 31.89 -8.53
CA SER A 28 24.33 33.22 -9.12
C SER A 28 25.61 33.96 -9.53
N ARG A 29 26.78 33.52 -9.03
CA ARG A 29 28.11 34.08 -9.36
C ARG A 29 28.91 33.18 -10.29
N ALA A 30 28.36 32.05 -10.73
CA ALA A 30 29.01 31.14 -11.67
C ALA A 30 28.91 31.68 -13.12
N GLU A 31 29.70 31.12 -14.04
CA GLU A 31 29.59 31.38 -15.47
C GLU A 31 29.12 30.11 -16.20
N PRO A 32 27.89 30.07 -16.76
CA PRO A 32 26.87 31.12 -16.77
C PRO A 32 26.14 31.29 -15.43
N PRO A 33 25.69 32.51 -15.07
CA PRO A 33 25.02 32.76 -13.79
C PRO A 33 23.62 32.15 -13.80
N LEU A 34 23.34 31.30 -12.80
CA LEU A 34 22.02 30.71 -12.62
C LEU A 34 21.16 31.61 -11.73
N ARG A 35 19.95 31.92 -12.21
CA ARG A 35 18.96 32.64 -11.41
C ARG A 35 18.56 31.80 -10.21
N ARG A 36 18.32 32.48 -9.09
CA ARG A 36 17.87 31.85 -7.84
C ARG A 36 16.66 30.94 -8.05
N GLU A 37 15.69 31.37 -8.85
CA GLU A 37 14.49 30.59 -9.22
C GLU A 37 14.84 29.22 -9.82
N ILE A 38 15.85 29.18 -10.70
CA ILE A 38 16.31 27.94 -11.36
C ILE A 38 16.99 27.04 -10.33
N VAL A 39 17.80 27.61 -9.44
CA VAL A 39 18.49 26.85 -8.38
C VAL A 39 17.50 26.30 -7.37
N GLU A 40 16.49 27.08 -6.99
CA GLU A 40 15.39 26.66 -6.12
C GLU A 40 14.60 25.51 -6.78
N TYR A 41 14.23 25.65 -8.05
CA TYR A 41 13.58 24.58 -8.81
C TYR A 41 14.45 23.30 -8.89
N MET A 42 15.76 23.42 -9.14
CA MET A 42 16.68 22.28 -9.22
C MET A 42 16.91 21.59 -7.87
N LEU A 43 16.82 22.32 -6.76
CA LEU A 43 17.02 21.80 -5.40
C LEU A 43 15.71 21.33 -4.73
N ASP A 44 14.59 21.37 -5.46
CA ASP A 44 13.26 20.92 -5.06
C ASP A 44 12.84 21.49 -3.70
N VAL A 45 12.95 22.82 -3.55
CA VAL A 45 12.57 23.54 -2.31
C VAL A 45 11.16 23.18 -1.85
N ASP A 46 10.29 22.93 -2.82
CA ASP A 46 8.86 22.76 -2.65
C ASP A 46 8.46 21.33 -2.26
N TYR A 47 9.41 20.50 -1.83
CA TYR A 47 9.11 19.15 -1.32
C TYR A 47 8.00 19.15 -0.25
N HIS A 48 7.88 20.25 0.53
CA HIS A 48 6.87 20.41 1.57
C HIS A 48 5.62 21.18 1.12
N MET A 49 5.60 21.74 -0.09
CA MET A 49 4.43 22.44 -0.61
C MET A 49 3.42 21.43 -1.14
N TRP A 50 2.15 21.64 -0.77
CA TRP A 50 1.05 20.82 -1.24
C TRP A 50 0.87 21.01 -2.74
N SER A 51 0.78 19.89 -3.48
CA SER A 51 0.38 19.87 -4.88
C SER A 51 -0.55 18.69 -5.12
N LEU A 52 -1.68 18.97 -5.79
CA LEU A 52 -2.63 17.92 -6.15
C LEU A 52 -2.02 16.91 -7.13
N ARG A 53 -1.19 17.35 -8.08
CA ARG A 53 -0.53 16.48 -9.05
C ARG A 53 0.45 15.54 -8.36
N ARG A 54 1.30 16.06 -7.44
CA ARG A 54 2.23 15.24 -6.63
C ARG A 54 1.47 14.20 -5.79
N SER A 55 0.35 14.60 -5.18
CA SER A 55 -0.53 13.70 -4.43
C SER A 55 -1.11 12.57 -5.30
N LYS A 56 -1.62 12.90 -6.49
CA LYS A 56 -2.10 11.91 -7.48
C LYS A 56 -0.99 10.96 -7.92
N ALA A 57 0.20 11.47 -8.23
CA ALA A 57 1.34 10.65 -8.62
C ALA A 57 1.69 9.62 -7.52
N ASN A 58 1.77 10.07 -6.26
CA ASN A 58 2.00 9.17 -5.13
C ASN A 58 0.88 8.14 -4.95
N PHE A 59 -0.38 8.55 -5.12
CA PHE A 59 -1.53 7.62 -5.08
C PHE A 59 -1.46 6.56 -6.18
N PHE A 60 -1.13 6.93 -7.42
CA PHE A 60 -0.93 5.97 -8.51
C PHE A 60 0.25 5.03 -8.26
N ARG A 61 1.34 5.52 -7.66
CA ARG A 61 2.45 4.67 -7.24
C ARG A 61 2.00 3.62 -6.23
N ILE A 62 1.22 4.00 -5.21
CA ILE A 62 0.63 3.05 -4.26
C ILE A 62 -0.30 2.07 -4.98
N MET A 63 -1.18 2.57 -5.84
CA MET A 63 -2.11 1.72 -6.60
C MET A 63 -1.36 0.72 -7.51
N SER A 64 -0.22 1.12 -8.08
CA SER A 64 0.62 0.23 -8.88
C SER A 64 1.20 -0.92 -8.04
N LEU A 65 1.61 -0.65 -6.80
CA LEU A 65 2.05 -1.69 -5.85
C LEU A 65 0.87 -2.62 -5.48
N LEU A 66 -0.30 -2.05 -5.22
CA LEU A 66 -1.52 -2.81 -4.94
C LEU A 66 -2.00 -3.62 -6.15
N SER A 67 -1.71 -3.19 -7.37
CA SER A 67 -2.09 -3.92 -8.59
C SER A 67 -1.36 -5.26 -8.70
N GLY A 68 -0.10 -5.33 -8.24
CA GLY A 68 0.65 -6.59 -8.15
C GLY A 68 -0.01 -7.56 -7.16
N ILE A 69 -0.40 -7.07 -6.00
CA ILE A 69 -1.16 -7.87 -5.01
C ILE A 69 -2.49 -8.33 -5.60
N SER A 70 -3.23 -7.43 -6.27
CA SER A 70 -4.50 -7.77 -6.93
C SER A 70 -4.32 -8.85 -7.99
N TYR A 71 -3.23 -8.81 -8.77
CA TYR A 71 -2.91 -9.84 -9.76
C TYR A 71 -2.67 -11.20 -9.09
N VAL A 72 -1.89 -11.26 -8.01
CA VAL A 72 -1.66 -12.49 -7.24
C VAL A 72 -2.98 -13.03 -6.67
N CYS A 73 -3.83 -12.17 -6.08
CA CYS A 73 -5.14 -12.58 -5.57
C CYS A 73 -6.02 -13.17 -6.68
N ARG A 74 -6.10 -12.53 -7.85
CA ARG A 74 -6.89 -13.03 -8.99
C ARG A 74 -6.34 -14.34 -9.55
N TRP A 75 -5.02 -14.50 -9.58
CA TRP A 75 -4.36 -15.74 -10.00
C TRP A 75 -4.69 -16.88 -9.01
N PHE A 76 -4.59 -16.61 -7.71
CA PHE A 76 -4.96 -17.54 -6.65
C PHE A 76 -6.44 -17.91 -6.69
N ASP A 77 -7.33 -16.94 -6.94
CA ASP A 77 -8.75 -17.19 -7.17
C ASP A 77 -8.93 -18.08 -8.40
N GLY A 78 -8.18 -17.83 -9.49
CA GLY A 78 -8.16 -18.68 -10.67
C GLY A 78 -7.81 -20.14 -10.36
N ILE A 79 -6.89 -20.37 -9.42
CA ILE A 79 -6.55 -21.71 -8.91
C ILE A 79 -7.71 -22.29 -8.11
N CYS A 80 -8.28 -21.53 -7.16
CA CYS A 80 -9.41 -22.00 -6.35
C CYS A 80 -10.66 -22.34 -7.17
N TYR A 81 -10.89 -21.64 -8.29
CA TYR A 81 -12.00 -21.89 -9.21
C TYR A 81 -11.66 -22.90 -10.32
N TRP A 82 -10.47 -23.52 -10.29
CA TRP A 82 -10.06 -24.55 -11.25
C TRP A 82 -10.16 -24.07 -12.72
N LYS A 83 -9.84 -22.78 -12.98
CA LYS A 83 -9.93 -22.21 -14.34
C LYS A 83 -9.04 -22.93 -15.35
N ASN A 84 -7.85 -23.36 -14.92
CA ASN A 84 -6.96 -24.18 -15.71
C ASN A 84 -6.53 -25.42 -14.88
N PRO A 85 -7.10 -26.61 -15.17
CA PRO A 85 -6.98 -27.78 -14.32
C PRO A 85 -5.53 -28.28 -14.19
N LEU A 86 -4.73 -28.12 -15.25
CA LEU A 86 -3.32 -28.54 -15.22
C LEU A 86 -2.51 -27.69 -14.25
N THR A 87 -2.66 -26.36 -14.31
CA THR A 87 -1.97 -25.45 -13.39
C THR A 87 -2.42 -25.66 -11.95
N THR A 88 -3.70 -25.95 -11.73
CA THR A 88 -4.19 -26.25 -10.38
C THR A 88 -3.61 -27.55 -9.86
N ILE A 89 -3.61 -28.63 -10.64
CA ILE A 89 -3.02 -29.91 -10.21
C ILE A 89 -1.54 -29.72 -9.86
N LEU A 90 -0.78 -28.98 -10.68
CA LEU A 90 0.63 -28.70 -10.40
C LEU A 90 0.81 -27.93 -9.08
N VAL A 91 -0.02 -26.92 -8.81
CA VAL A 91 0.00 -26.18 -7.54
C VAL A 91 -0.37 -27.08 -6.35
N HIS A 92 -1.31 -28.01 -6.50
CA HIS A 92 -1.65 -28.97 -5.45
C HIS A 92 -0.50 -29.93 -5.15
N VAL A 93 0.16 -30.45 -6.19
CA VAL A 93 1.33 -31.33 -6.04
C VAL A 93 2.48 -30.58 -5.36
N LEU A 94 2.79 -29.36 -5.83
CA LEU A 94 3.81 -28.51 -5.21
C LEU A 94 3.49 -28.21 -3.75
N PHE A 95 2.22 -27.89 -3.45
CA PHE A 95 1.75 -27.64 -2.09
C PHE A 95 1.97 -28.87 -1.18
N LEU A 96 1.60 -30.07 -1.63
CA LEU A 96 1.82 -31.30 -0.85
C LEU A 96 3.31 -31.56 -0.60
N ILE A 97 4.17 -31.37 -1.61
CA ILE A 97 5.63 -31.51 -1.45
C ILE A 97 6.16 -30.54 -0.38
N LEU A 98 5.76 -29.26 -0.44
CA LEU A 98 6.18 -28.25 0.53
C LEU A 98 5.69 -28.52 1.95
N VAL A 99 4.50 -29.11 2.09
CA VAL A 99 3.96 -29.51 3.40
C VAL A 99 4.68 -30.74 3.96
N CYS A 100 5.00 -31.72 3.11
CA CYS A 100 5.79 -32.89 3.51
C CYS A 100 7.24 -32.53 3.89
N TYR A 101 7.82 -31.52 3.22
CA TYR A 101 9.20 -31.08 3.43
C TYR A 101 9.24 -29.55 3.69
N PRO A 102 8.90 -29.09 4.91
CA PRO A 102 8.86 -27.65 5.22
C PRO A 102 10.23 -26.96 5.09
N GLU A 103 11.33 -27.71 5.23
CA GLU A 103 12.70 -27.24 4.98
C GLU A 103 12.91 -26.71 3.55
N LEU A 104 12.06 -27.13 2.58
CA LEU A 104 12.12 -26.65 1.20
C LEU A 104 11.39 -25.31 0.99
N ILE A 105 10.65 -24.80 1.96
CA ILE A 105 9.90 -23.53 1.82
C ILE A 105 10.86 -22.38 1.58
N LEU A 106 11.88 -22.20 2.43
CA LEU A 106 12.85 -21.12 2.26
C LEU A 106 13.67 -21.25 0.96
N PRO A 107 14.28 -22.42 0.64
CA PRO A 107 14.97 -22.62 -0.64
C PRO A 107 14.11 -22.32 -1.87
N THR A 108 12.86 -22.77 -1.89
CA THR A 108 11.97 -22.52 -3.04
C THR A 108 11.63 -21.04 -3.20
N ILE A 109 11.40 -20.31 -2.10
CA ILE A 109 11.20 -18.85 -2.13
C ILE A 109 12.44 -18.16 -2.72
N PHE A 110 13.65 -18.48 -2.23
CA PHE A 110 14.87 -17.87 -2.74
C PHE A 110 15.14 -18.23 -4.20
N LEU A 111 14.84 -19.46 -4.62
CA LEU A 111 14.95 -19.88 -6.01
C LEU A 111 13.98 -19.10 -6.89
N TYR A 112 12.73 -18.92 -6.48
CA TYR A 112 11.78 -18.08 -7.21
C TYR A 112 12.26 -16.63 -7.32
N LEU A 113 12.73 -16.03 -6.22
CA LEU A 113 13.29 -14.66 -6.24
C LEU A 113 14.49 -14.57 -7.17
N PHE A 114 15.37 -15.57 -7.17
CA PHE A 114 16.54 -15.64 -8.05
C PHE A 114 16.14 -15.72 -9.52
N VAL A 115 15.23 -16.64 -9.89
CA VAL A 115 14.75 -16.80 -11.26
C VAL A 115 14.01 -15.55 -11.74
N ILE A 116 13.16 -14.96 -10.89
CA ILE A 116 12.47 -13.69 -11.20
C ILE A 116 13.49 -12.57 -11.39
N GLY A 117 14.50 -12.48 -10.54
CA GLY A 117 15.58 -11.48 -10.65
C GLY A 117 16.37 -11.64 -11.95
N LEU A 118 16.75 -12.87 -12.30
CA LEU A 118 17.47 -13.18 -13.54
C LEU A 118 16.61 -12.91 -14.78
N TRP A 119 15.32 -13.24 -14.72
CA TRP A 119 14.37 -12.93 -15.79
C TRP A 119 14.22 -11.42 -15.96
N ASN A 120 14.04 -10.68 -14.87
CA ASN A 120 13.91 -9.22 -14.88
C ASN A 120 15.18 -8.53 -15.37
N TYR A 121 16.36 -9.12 -15.18
CA TYR A 121 17.62 -8.60 -15.73
C TYR A 121 17.56 -8.46 -17.25
N ARG A 122 16.90 -9.38 -17.95
CA ARG A 122 16.73 -9.32 -19.42
C ARG A 122 15.89 -8.12 -19.89
N PHE A 123 15.01 -7.64 -19.02
CA PHE A 123 14.11 -6.49 -19.24
C PHE A 123 14.55 -5.23 -18.51
N ARG A 124 15.79 -5.21 -17.99
CA ARG A 124 16.35 -4.05 -17.30
C ARG A 124 16.30 -2.80 -18.18
N PRO A 125 15.83 -1.65 -17.66
CA PRO A 125 15.95 -0.36 -18.35
C PRO A 125 17.41 -0.07 -18.71
N ARG A 126 17.68 0.15 -20.00
CA ARG A 126 19.04 0.45 -20.50
C ARG A 126 19.32 1.95 -20.62
N VAL A 127 18.28 2.77 -20.48
CA VAL A 127 18.34 4.23 -20.57
C VAL A 127 18.65 4.79 -19.18
N PRO A 128 19.43 5.89 -19.06
CA PRO A 128 19.60 6.58 -17.78
C PRO A 128 18.23 6.93 -17.17
N PRO A 129 18.13 7.06 -15.83
CA PRO A 129 16.88 7.44 -15.18
C PRO A 129 16.42 8.78 -15.75
N HIS A 130 15.38 8.76 -16.59
CA HIS A 130 14.77 9.97 -17.12
C HIS A 130 13.59 10.34 -16.24
N MET A 131 13.23 11.62 -16.22
CA MET A 131 12.05 12.06 -15.50
C MET A 131 10.79 11.54 -16.22
N ASP A 132 10.20 10.48 -15.68
CA ASP A 132 9.00 9.86 -16.24
C ASP A 132 7.80 10.80 -16.10
N ALA A 133 7.43 11.45 -17.20
CA ALA A 133 6.28 12.36 -17.26
C ALA A 133 4.96 11.65 -16.91
N ARG A 134 4.82 10.37 -17.31
CA ARG A 134 3.68 9.52 -16.95
C ARG A 134 3.61 9.18 -15.47
N LEU A 135 4.74 8.80 -14.87
CA LEU A 135 4.81 8.48 -13.44
C LEU A 135 4.50 9.73 -12.59
N SER A 136 4.98 10.88 -13.06
CA SER A 136 4.75 12.19 -12.45
C SER A 136 3.37 12.80 -12.75
N GLN A 137 2.53 12.11 -13.53
CA GLN A 137 1.23 12.58 -14.03
C GLN A 137 1.29 13.91 -14.83
N ALA A 138 2.46 14.29 -15.33
CA ALA A 138 2.70 15.54 -16.05
C ALA A 138 1.97 15.59 -17.41
N GLU A 139 1.78 14.44 -18.09
CA GLU A 139 1.08 14.36 -19.39
C GLU A 139 -0.43 14.66 -19.29
N ASN A 140 -1.05 14.37 -18.14
CA ASN A 140 -2.50 14.53 -17.91
C ASN A 140 -2.80 15.66 -16.91
N THR A 141 -1.84 16.55 -16.67
CA THR A 141 -2.00 17.62 -15.68
C THR A 141 -2.93 18.70 -16.22
N HIS A 142 -3.94 19.06 -15.43
CA HIS A 142 -4.81 20.18 -15.76
C HIS A 142 -4.01 21.50 -15.59
N PRO A 143 -4.16 22.51 -16.46
CA PRO A 143 -3.37 23.75 -16.38
C PRO A 143 -3.44 24.44 -15.00
N ASP A 144 -4.58 24.33 -14.31
CA ASP A 144 -4.73 24.84 -12.93
C ASP A 144 -3.88 24.09 -11.88
N GLU A 145 -3.59 22.80 -12.07
CA GLU A 145 -2.71 22.04 -11.15
C GLU A 145 -1.24 22.43 -11.32
N LEU A 146 -0.85 22.83 -12.53
CA LEU A 146 0.47 23.37 -12.79
C LEU A 146 0.59 24.81 -12.23
N ASP A 147 -0.48 25.59 -12.38
CA ASP A 147 -0.57 26.94 -11.82
C ASP A 147 -0.57 26.95 -10.28
N GLU A 148 -1.08 25.90 -9.63
CA GLU A 148 -0.98 25.66 -8.18
C GLU A 148 0.46 25.38 -7.73
N GLU A 149 1.27 24.69 -8.54
CA GLU A 149 2.68 24.41 -8.23
C GLU A 149 3.58 25.64 -8.37
N PHE A 150 3.24 26.56 -9.28
CA PHE A 150 3.98 27.79 -9.50
C PHE A 150 3.45 28.99 -8.69
N ASP A 151 2.42 28.78 -7.86
CA ASP A 151 1.89 29.84 -7.01
C ASP A 151 2.74 30.03 -5.75
N THR A 152 3.00 31.29 -5.40
CA THR A 152 3.74 31.63 -4.20
C THR A 152 2.89 31.36 -2.96
N PHE A 153 3.52 31.10 -1.82
CA PHE A 153 2.85 31.06 -0.52
C PHE A 153 3.16 32.35 0.26
N PRO A 154 2.16 33.19 0.63
CA PRO A 154 0.72 33.07 0.38
C PRO A 154 0.31 33.34 -1.07
N THR A 155 -0.84 32.78 -1.48
CA THR A 155 -1.37 32.80 -2.86
C THR A 155 -1.35 34.18 -3.51
N SER A 156 -0.79 34.26 -4.72
CA SER A 156 -0.84 35.44 -5.58
C SER A 156 -2.12 35.51 -6.43
N ARG A 157 -2.93 34.43 -6.41
CA ARG A 157 -4.11 34.23 -7.27
C ARG A 157 -5.38 34.86 -6.70
N PRO A 158 -6.33 35.24 -7.59
CA PRO A 158 -7.61 35.80 -7.17
C PRO A 158 -8.42 34.80 -6.34
N THR A 159 -9.26 35.33 -5.46
CA THR A 159 -10.02 34.57 -4.45
C THR A 159 -10.93 33.49 -5.04
N ASP A 160 -11.46 33.70 -6.24
CA ASP A 160 -12.36 32.74 -6.90
C ASP A 160 -11.64 31.44 -7.31
N ILE A 161 -10.39 31.56 -7.77
CA ILE A 161 -9.54 30.40 -8.11
C ILE A 161 -9.18 29.63 -6.84
N VAL A 162 -8.83 30.34 -5.77
CA VAL A 162 -8.53 29.75 -4.46
C VAL A 162 -9.73 28.99 -3.93
N ARG A 163 -10.94 29.55 -4.05
CA ARG A 163 -12.19 28.89 -3.64
C ARG A 163 -12.44 27.60 -4.41
N MET A 164 -12.27 27.63 -5.74
CA MET A 164 -12.41 26.44 -6.59
C MET A 164 -11.39 25.34 -6.22
N ARG A 165 -10.12 25.71 -5.99
CA ARG A 165 -9.07 24.76 -5.55
C ARG A 165 -9.39 24.16 -4.18
N TYR A 166 -9.89 24.97 -3.26
CA TYR A 166 -10.34 24.51 -1.94
C TYR A 166 -11.51 23.52 -2.03
N ASP A 167 -12.55 23.83 -2.82
CA ASP A 167 -13.71 22.94 -3.00
C ASP A 167 -13.29 21.61 -3.65
N ARG A 168 -12.37 21.65 -4.62
CA ARG A 168 -11.76 20.45 -5.21
C ARG A 168 -11.01 19.63 -4.16
N LEU A 169 -10.15 20.26 -3.35
CA LEU A 169 -9.44 19.60 -2.27
C LEU A 169 -10.41 18.95 -1.28
N ARG A 170 -11.47 19.66 -0.90
CA ARG A 170 -12.52 19.15 0.00
C ARG A 170 -13.22 17.92 -0.56
N SER A 171 -13.48 17.88 -1.88
CA SER A 171 -14.07 16.69 -2.52
C SER A 171 -13.15 15.46 -2.46
N VAL A 172 -11.84 15.65 -2.65
CA VAL A 172 -10.84 14.58 -2.58
C VAL A 172 -10.67 14.13 -1.12
N ALA A 173 -10.54 15.09 -0.20
CA ALA A 173 -10.46 14.82 1.23
C ALA A 173 -11.68 14.05 1.74
N GLY A 174 -12.89 14.36 1.24
CA GLY A 174 -14.11 13.61 1.56
C GLY A 174 -14.03 12.14 1.15
N ARG A 175 -13.52 11.83 -0.05
CA ARG A 175 -13.32 10.43 -0.48
C ARG A 175 -12.28 9.71 0.37
N VAL A 176 -11.17 10.38 0.67
CA VAL A 176 -10.13 9.85 1.56
C VAL A 176 -10.69 9.59 2.96
N GLN A 177 -11.47 10.51 3.50
CA GLN A 177 -12.15 10.37 4.78
C GLN A 177 -13.09 9.17 4.80
N THR A 178 -13.87 8.93 3.73
CA THR A 178 -14.70 7.72 3.62
C THR A 178 -13.86 6.44 3.68
N VAL A 179 -12.76 6.36 2.91
CA VAL A 179 -11.89 5.17 2.90
C VAL A 179 -11.21 4.95 4.27
N ILE A 180 -10.74 6.03 4.90
CA ILE A 180 -10.14 5.96 6.25
C ILE A 180 -11.19 5.55 7.28
N GLY A 181 -12.42 6.06 7.18
CA GLY A 181 -13.55 5.67 8.03
C GLY A 181 -13.91 4.20 7.90
N ASP A 182 -13.94 3.66 6.68
CA ASP A 182 -14.15 2.24 6.43
C ASP A 182 -13.02 1.40 7.04
N LEU A 183 -11.76 1.80 6.86
CA LEU A 183 -10.61 1.13 7.45
C LEU A 183 -10.65 1.15 8.98
N ALA A 184 -10.99 2.30 9.58
CA ALA A 184 -11.16 2.44 11.01
C ALA A 184 -12.26 1.50 11.53
N THR A 185 -13.41 1.45 10.85
CA THR A 185 -14.52 0.54 11.17
C THR A 185 -14.09 -0.92 11.16
N GLN A 186 -13.31 -1.35 10.15
CA GLN A 186 -12.80 -2.72 10.09
C GLN A 186 -11.79 -3.01 11.20
N GLY A 187 -10.91 -2.04 11.52
CA GLY A 187 -9.95 -2.15 12.61
C GLY A 187 -10.63 -2.22 13.98
N GLU A 188 -11.66 -1.41 14.21
CA GLU A 188 -12.46 -1.43 15.43
C GLU A 188 -13.20 -2.75 15.61
N ARG A 189 -13.77 -3.30 14.54
CA ARG A 189 -14.35 -4.65 14.57
C ARG A 189 -13.32 -5.69 14.94
N ALA A 190 -12.10 -5.63 14.39
CA ALA A 190 -11.02 -6.55 14.76
C ALA A 190 -10.62 -6.43 16.24
N LEU A 191 -10.50 -5.21 16.76
CA LEU A 191 -10.22 -4.98 18.18
C LEU A 191 -11.38 -5.42 19.08
N SER A 192 -12.63 -5.28 18.60
CA SER A 192 -13.82 -5.64 19.36
C SER A 192 -13.92 -7.15 19.65
N ILE A 193 -13.25 -7.99 18.85
CA ILE A 193 -13.19 -9.45 19.04
C ILE A 193 -12.67 -9.82 20.44
N LEU A 194 -11.75 -9.02 20.99
CA LEU A 194 -11.11 -9.26 22.29
C LEU A 194 -11.50 -8.23 23.35
N SER A 195 -12.28 -7.20 22.99
CA SER A 195 -12.60 -6.09 23.90
C SER A 195 -13.79 -6.37 24.81
N TRP A 196 -14.36 -7.59 24.80
CA TRP A 196 -15.55 -7.99 25.57
C TRP A 196 -16.80 -7.12 25.38
N ARG A 197 -16.84 -6.29 24.32
CA ARG A 197 -17.96 -5.35 24.06
C ARG A 197 -19.23 -6.10 23.68
N ASP A 198 -19.09 -7.21 22.98
CA ASP A 198 -20.11 -8.24 22.85
C ASP A 198 -19.64 -9.48 23.62
N PRO A 199 -20.14 -9.72 24.85
CA PRO A 199 -19.71 -10.83 25.69
C PRO A 199 -19.91 -12.19 25.04
N ARG A 200 -20.95 -12.35 24.21
CA ARG A 200 -21.25 -13.63 23.55
C ARG A 200 -20.28 -13.89 22.42
N ALA A 201 -20.07 -12.90 21.55
CA ALA A 201 -19.13 -13.01 20.44
C ALA A 201 -17.70 -13.24 20.93
N THR A 202 -17.26 -12.47 21.93
CA THR A 202 -15.92 -12.58 22.51
C THR A 202 -15.72 -13.95 23.16
N ALA A 203 -16.69 -14.45 23.93
CA ALA A 203 -16.62 -15.77 24.54
C ALA A 203 -16.53 -16.90 23.50
N ILE A 204 -17.35 -16.87 22.45
CA ILE A 204 -17.29 -17.85 21.35
C ILE A 204 -15.90 -17.83 20.70
N PHE A 205 -15.37 -16.63 20.43
CA PHE A 205 -14.04 -16.50 19.83
C PHE A 205 -12.92 -17.01 20.75
N ILE A 206 -12.96 -16.70 22.04
CA ILE A 206 -11.97 -17.17 23.02
C ILE A 206 -12.01 -18.69 23.15
N ILE A 207 -13.19 -19.30 23.29
CA ILE A 207 -13.33 -20.77 23.36
C ILE A 207 -12.82 -21.41 22.06
N PHE A 208 -13.20 -20.87 20.90
CA PHE A 208 -12.71 -21.33 19.60
C PHE A 208 -11.19 -21.21 19.48
N SER A 209 -10.61 -20.10 19.96
CA SER A 209 -9.17 -19.88 19.97
C SER A 209 -8.43 -20.87 20.89
N LEU A 210 -9.02 -21.21 22.03
CA LEU A 210 -8.47 -22.20 22.96
C LEU A 210 -8.49 -23.60 22.34
N ILE A 211 -9.61 -23.99 21.72
CA ILE A 211 -9.73 -25.26 20.98
C ILE A 211 -8.67 -25.33 19.87
N TRP A 212 -8.52 -24.25 19.09
CA TRP A 212 -7.50 -24.18 18.04
C TRP A 212 -6.08 -24.25 18.59
N ALA A 213 -5.80 -23.59 19.72
CA ALA A 213 -4.48 -23.64 20.36
C ALA A 213 -4.14 -25.07 20.79
N VAL A 214 -5.07 -25.78 21.44
CA VAL A 214 -4.89 -27.19 21.83
C VAL A 214 -4.74 -28.08 20.58
N PHE A 215 -5.57 -27.88 19.57
CA PHE A 215 -5.50 -28.64 18.32
C PHE A 215 -4.14 -28.48 17.62
N LEU A 216 -3.64 -27.25 17.48
CA LEU A 216 -2.32 -26.96 16.87
C LEU A 216 -1.14 -27.46 17.71
N TYR A 217 -1.30 -27.54 19.02
CA TYR A 217 -0.27 -28.08 19.91
C TYR A 217 -0.16 -29.60 19.77
N VAL A 218 -1.29 -30.30 19.67
CA VAL A 218 -1.33 -31.78 19.58
C VAL A 218 -1.05 -32.29 18.17
N THR A 219 -1.52 -31.57 17.15
CA THR A 219 -1.39 -32.02 15.75
C THR A 219 -0.12 -31.47 15.11
N PRO A 220 0.63 -32.29 14.35
CA PRO A 220 1.79 -31.79 13.62
C PRO A 220 1.33 -30.78 12.57
N PHE A 221 2.10 -29.69 12.42
CA PHE A 221 1.83 -28.60 11.48
C PHE A 221 1.47 -29.09 10.07
N GLN A 222 2.08 -30.18 9.62
CA GLN A 222 1.85 -30.78 8.31
C GLN A 222 0.39 -31.19 8.11
N VAL A 223 -0.22 -31.86 9.09
CA VAL A 223 -1.63 -32.31 9.01
C VAL A 223 -2.56 -31.11 8.94
N VAL A 224 -2.30 -30.09 9.76
CA VAL A 224 -3.06 -28.84 9.76
C VAL A 224 -2.96 -28.15 8.40
N ALA A 225 -1.74 -28.02 7.86
CA ALA A 225 -1.51 -27.40 6.57
C ALA A 225 -2.23 -28.16 5.44
N VAL A 226 -2.15 -29.50 5.40
CA VAL A 226 -2.89 -30.31 4.42
C VAL A 226 -4.39 -30.08 4.52
N LEU A 227 -4.96 -30.13 5.73
CA LEU A 227 -6.41 -29.94 5.93
C LEU A 227 -6.88 -28.56 5.48
N ILE A 228 -6.16 -27.50 5.86
CA ILE A 228 -6.48 -26.12 5.45
C ILE A 228 -6.31 -25.95 3.94
N GLY A 229 -5.20 -26.46 3.39
CA GLY A 229 -4.91 -26.39 1.95
C GLY A 229 -5.97 -27.09 1.11
N LEU A 230 -6.36 -28.31 1.48
CA LEU A 230 -7.43 -29.06 0.79
C LEU A 230 -8.78 -28.35 0.93
N TYR A 231 -9.08 -27.74 2.07
CA TYR A 231 -10.32 -26.97 2.24
C TYR A 231 -10.36 -25.72 1.35
N ILE A 232 -9.26 -24.97 1.28
CA ILE A 232 -9.18 -23.73 0.48
C ILE A 232 -9.20 -24.05 -1.02
N LEU A 233 -8.42 -25.05 -1.44
CA LEU A 233 -8.25 -25.46 -2.83
C LEU A 233 -9.32 -26.44 -3.34
N ARG A 234 -10.30 -26.79 -2.49
CA ARG A 234 -11.38 -27.73 -2.82
C ARG A 234 -12.05 -27.40 -4.15
N HIS A 235 -12.44 -28.44 -4.87
CA HIS A 235 -13.10 -28.30 -6.16
C HIS A 235 -14.35 -27.40 -6.07
N PRO A 236 -14.59 -26.47 -7.02
CA PRO A 236 -15.66 -25.47 -6.95
C PRO A 236 -17.08 -26.07 -6.80
N ARG A 237 -17.29 -27.32 -7.23
CA ARG A 237 -18.56 -28.04 -7.01
C ARG A 237 -18.94 -28.18 -5.53
N PHE A 238 -17.97 -28.16 -4.62
CA PHE A 238 -18.18 -28.26 -3.17
C PHE A 238 -18.24 -26.90 -2.47
N ARG A 239 -18.23 -25.79 -3.22
CA ARG A 239 -18.23 -24.43 -2.67
C ARG A 239 -19.65 -23.85 -2.71
N SER A 240 -20.20 -23.48 -1.55
CA SER A 240 -21.45 -22.73 -1.47
C SER A 240 -21.21 -21.26 -1.87
N LYS A 241 -22.22 -20.62 -2.48
CA LYS A 241 -22.17 -19.19 -2.88
C LYS A 241 -22.44 -18.22 -1.72
N MET A 242 -22.68 -18.73 -0.51
CA MET A 242 -22.98 -17.91 0.66
C MET A 242 -21.69 -17.41 1.32
N PRO A 243 -21.69 -16.21 1.92
CA PRO A 243 -20.54 -15.73 2.69
C PRO A 243 -20.24 -16.72 3.83
N SER A 244 -18.96 -16.95 4.10
CA SER A 244 -18.56 -17.88 5.15
C SER A 244 -19.04 -17.40 6.52
N VAL A 245 -19.38 -18.34 7.40
CA VAL A 245 -19.81 -18.08 8.79
C VAL A 245 -18.89 -17.10 9.52
N PRO A 246 -17.54 -17.21 9.48
CA PRO A 246 -16.67 -16.24 10.15
C PRO A 246 -16.76 -14.83 9.55
N VAL A 247 -16.97 -14.68 8.24
CA VAL A 247 -17.14 -13.37 7.59
C VAL A 247 -18.46 -12.73 8.02
N ASN A 248 -19.53 -13.52 8.14
CA ASN A 248 -20.82 -13.02 8.63
C ASN A 248 -20.75 -12.62 10.10
N PHE A 249 -20.08 -13.43 10.94
CA PHE A 249 -19.82 -13.11 12.34
C PHE A 249 -19.02 -11.80 12.47
N PHE A 250 -17.91 -11.67 11.74
CA PHE A 250 -17.07 -10.47 11.77
C PHE A 250 -17.81 -9.19 11.34
N LYS A 251 -18.63 -9.28 10.28
CA LYS A 251 -19.43 -8.13 9.81
C LYS A 251 -20.48 -7.67 10.83
N ARG A 252 -20.91 -8.54 11.75
CA ARG A 252 -21.90 -8.25 12.79
C ARG A 252 -21.27 -7.72 14.09
N LEU A 253 -19.95 -7.71 14.20
CA LEU A 253 -19.27 -7.16 15.37
C LEU A 253 -19.49 -5.64 15.48
N PRO A 254 -19.59 -5.12 16.72
CA PRO A 254 -19.82 -3.70 16.95
C PRO A 254 -18.63 -2.87 16.47
N ALA A 255 -18.92 -1.81 15.72
CA ALA A 255 -17.99 -0.74 15.39
C ALA A 255 -18.33 0.50 16.23
N ARG A 256 -17.38 1.43 16.43
CA ARG A 256 -17.62 2.68 17.16
C ARG A 256 -18.21 3.78 16.29
N THR A 257 -18.47 3.50 15.02
CA THR A 257 -19.16 4.41 14.09
C THR A 257 -20.48 4.92 14.66
N ASP A 258 -21.22 4.08 15.37
CA ASP A 258 -22.52 4.44 15.96
C ASP A 258 -22.40 5.34 17.21
N SER A 259 -21.17 5.57 17.70
CA SER A 259 -20.86 6.48 18.80
C SER A 259 -20.17 7.78 18.35
N LEU A 260 -20.03 7.98 17.05
CA LEU A 260 -19.54 9.23 16.47
C LEU A 260 -20.73 10.16 16.17
N LEU A 261 -20.52 11.46 16.41
CA LEU A 261 -21.46 12.55 16.09
C LEU A 261 -21.45 12.90 14.60
#